data_AF-A0A947N304-F1
#
_entry.id   AF-A0A947N304-F1
#
_cell.length_a   1.000
_cell.length_b   1.000
_cell.length_c   1.000
_cell.angle_alpha   90.00
_cell.angle_beta   90.00
_cell.angle_gamma   90.00
#
_symmetry.space_group_name_H-M   'P 1'
#
loop_
_entity.id
_entity.type
_entity.pdbx_description
1 polymer ?
#
loop_
_entity_poly.entity_id
_entity_poly.type
_entity_poly.pdbx_seq_one_letter_code
_entity_poly.pdbx_strand_id
1 'polypeptide(L)'
;MADTLSNYIESLIAEVLASSGYEKLDKKDKDKIVKNLDAHFQDMILETLINRLNNEQVEDVRGAIKKPKVLEQKLEEYAALVPGLAIDIEDRLKREVKALKSLGSVA
;
A
#
# COMPACT_ATOMS: atom_id res chain seq x y z
N MET A 1 -14.77 -12.86 5.94
CA MET A 1 -13.80 -12.12 6.78
C MET A 1 -13.44 -10.90 5.99
N ALA A 2 -13.57 -9.69 6.55
CA ALA A 2 -13.22 -8.47 5.81
C ALA A 2 -11.71 -8.52 5.57
N ASP A 3 -11.29 -8.58 4.30
CA ASP A 3 -9.90 -8.43 3.93
C ASP A 3 -9.51 -6.99 4.29
N THR A 4 -8.78 -6.83 5.39
CA THR A 4 -8.30 -5.51 5.81
C THR A 4 -7.29 -4.98 4.80
N LEU A 5 -7.15 -3.66 4.73
CA LEU A 5 -6.15 -3.04 3.86
C LEU A 5 -4.74 -3.59 4.11
N SER A 6 -4.40 -3.90 5.37
CA SER A 6 -3.14 -4.54 5.72
C SER A 6 -2.96 -5.91 5.05
N ASN A 7 -3.99 -6.77 5.07
CA ASN A 7 -3.92 -8.08 4.40
C ASN A 7 -3.76 -7.92 2.89
N TYR A 8 -4.40 -6.91 2.31
CA TYR A 8 -4.25 -6.61 0.89
C TYR A 8 -2.81 -6.18 0.55
N ILE A 9 -2.23 -5.27 1.33
CA ILE A 9 -0.83 -4.83 1.17
C ILE A 9 0.13 -6.02 1.32
N GLU A 10 -0.05 -6.85 2.34
CA GLU A 10 0.76 -8.06 2.54
C GLU A 10 0.69 -9.01 1.33
N SER A 11 -0.50 -9.19 0.75
CA SER A 11 -0.68 -10.01 -0.45
C SER A 11 0.08 -9.45 -1.66
N LEU A 12 0.10 -8.12 -1.85
CA LEU A 12 0.82 -7.47 -2.93
C LEU A 12 2.34 -7.56 -2.74
N ILE A 13 2.82 -7.41 -1.52
CA ILE A 13 4.25 -7.58 -1.18
C ILE A 13 4.68 -9.01 -1.49
N ALA A 14 3.88 -10.01 -1.07
CA ALA A 14 4.14 -11.41 -1.39
C ALA A 14 4.18 -11.64 -2.90
N GLU A 15 3.28 -10.98 -3.66
CA GLU A 15 3.27 -11.03 -5.12
C GLU A 15 4.57 -10.50 -5.74
N VAL A 16 5.11 -9.39 -5.23
CA VAL A 16 6.38 -8.79 -5.69
C VAL A 16 7.55 -9.73 -5.37
N LEU A 17 7.61 -10.25 -4.14
CA LEU A 17 8.70 -11.12 -3.69
C LEU A 17 8.72 -12.49 -4.37
N ALA A 18 7.57 -12.95 -4.88
CA ALA A 18 7.47 -14.16 -5.69
C ALA A 18 8.01 -13.99 -7.12
N SER A 19 8.41 -12.78 -7.54
CA SER A 19 9.05 -12.57 -8.84
C SER A 19 10.53 -13.02 -8.83
N SER A 20 11.01 -13.47 -9.98
CA SER A 20 12.33 -14.09 -10.17
C SER A 20 13.50 -13.27 -9.65
N GLY A 21 13.37 -11.94 -9.61
CA GLY A 21 14.37 -11.02 -9.09
C GLY A 21 14.60 -11.09 -7.58
N TYR A 22 13.62 -11.55 -6.82
CA TYR A 22 13.65 -11.54 -5.36
C TYR A 22 13.73 -12.95 -4.75
N GLU A 23 13.47 -14.00 -5.54
CA GLU A 23 13.51 -15.40 -5.07
C GLU A 23 14.85 -15.77 -4.41
N LYS A 24 15.96 -15.32 -5.00
CA LYS A 24 17.33 -15.67 -4.58
C LYS A 24 17.85 -14.86 -3.39
N LEU A 25 17.10 -13.85 -2.96
CA LEU A 25 17.52 -13.03 -1.81
C LEU A 25 17.45 -13.84 -0.52
N ASP A 26 18.40 -13.57 0.35
CA ASP A 26 18.41 -14.15 1.69
C ASP A 26 17.26 -13.58 2.54
N LYS A 27 17.01 -14.21 3.69
CA LYS A 27 15.90 -13.80 4.56
C LYS A 27 16.05 -12.36 5.05
N LYS A 28 17.28 -11.91 5.31
CA LYS A 28 17.54 -10.58 5.88
C LYS A 28 17.26 -9.48 4.86
N ASP A 29 17.64 -9.69 3.62
CA ASP A 29 17.37 -8.78 2.51
C ASP A 29 15.88 -8.78 2.15
N LYS A 30 15.22 -9.96 2.17
CA LYS A 30 13.76 -10.05 2.02
C LYS A 30 13.04 -9.27 3.11
N ASP A 31 13.40 -9.43 4.38
CA ASP A 31 12.77 -8.71 5.49
C ASP A 31 12.94 -7.18 5.37
N LYS A 32 14.10 -6.72 4.85
CA LYS A 32 14.33 -5.30 4.58
C LYS A 32 13.48 -4.79 3.43
N ILE A 33 13.35 -5.56 2.36
CA ILE A 33 12.51 -5.22 1.20
C ILE A 33 11.04 -5.21 1.59
N VAL A 34 10.56 -6.18 2.37
CA VAL A 34 9.19 -6.19 2.91
C VAL A 34 8.87 -4.88 3.60
N LYS A 35 9.74 -4.43 4.52
CA LYS A 35 9.52 -3.16 5.25
C LYS A 35 9.52 -1.94 4.33
N ASN A 36 10.39 -1.93 3.32
CA ASN A 36 10.44 -0.83 2.37
C ASN A 36 9.19 -0.80 1.46
N LEU A 37 8.73 -1.97 1.01
CA LEU A 37 7.53 -2.09 0.18
C LEU A 37 6.27 -1.75 0.97
N ASP A 38 6.16 -2.20 2.22
CA ASP A 38 5.07 -1.84 3.12
C ASP A 38 4.97 -0.33 3.31
N ALA A 39 6.09 0.32 3.70
CA ALA A 39 6.13 1.77 3.85
C ALA A 39 5.78 2.50 2.54
N HIS A 40 6.32 2.05 1.41
CA HIS A 40 6.05 2.62 0.09
C HIS A 40 4.57 2.52 -0.31
N PHE A 41 3.95 1.35 -0.13
CA PHE A 41 2.53 1.16 -0.44
C PHE A 41 1.63 1.98 0.48
N GLN A 42 1.95 2.08 1.77
CA GLN A 42 1.24 2.96 2.71
C GLN A 42 1.32 4.44 2.28
N ASP A 43 2.51 4.92 1.89
CA ASP A 43 2.69 6.29 1.39
C ASP A 43 1.87 6.54 0.12
N MET A 44 1.85 5.60 -0.83
CA MET A 44 1.04 5.71 -2.05
C MET A 44 -0.47 5.78 -1.77
N ILE A 45 -0.94 5.00 -0.80
CA ILE A 45 -2.35 5.03 -0.37
C ILE A 45 -2.66 6.40 0.22
N LEU A 46 -1.82 6.88 1.14
CA LEU A 46 -1.97 8.20 1.76
C LEU A 46 -1.96 9.34 0.74
N GLU A 47 -1.05 9.33 -0.22
CA GLU A 47 -1.03 10.33 -1.30
C GLU A 47 -2.32 10.31 -2.13
N THR A 48 -2.80 9.12 -2.47
CA THR A 48 -4.02 8.96 -3.28
C THR A 48 -5.24 9.49 -2.54
N LEU A 49 -5.31 9.24 -1.23
CA LEU A 49 -6.31 9.82 -0.35
C LEU A 49 -6.20 11.34 -0.28
N ILE A 50 -5.02 11.88 0.02
CA ILE A 50 -4.84 13.33 0.16
C ILE A 50 -5.26 14.07 -1.12
N ASN A 51 -5.06 13.48 -2.30
CA ASN A 51 -5.48 14.06 -3.57
C ASN A 51 -7.00 14.01 -3.83
N ARG A 52 -7.73 13.17 -3.10
CA ARG A 52 -9.18 12.94 -3.26
C ARG A 52 -10.00 13.51 -2.10
N LEU A 53 -9.38 13.72 -0.95
CA LEU A 53 -10.00 14.22 0.26
C LEU A 53 -10.03 15.75 0.30
N ASN A 54 -11.01 16.30 1.01
CA ASN A 54 -11.04 17.73 1.32
C ASN A 54 -10.12 18.06 2.51
N ASN A 55 -9.87 19.35 2.77
CA ASN A 55 -8.94 19.79 3.81
C ASN A 55 -9.27 19.26 5.22
N GLU A 56 -10.55 19.13 5.56
CA GLU A 56 -10.98 18.64 6.88
C GLU A 56 -10.66 17.14 7.04
N GLN A 57 -10.93 16.36 6.00
CA GLN A 57 -10.61 14.93 5.96
C GLN A 57 -9.10 14.67 5.92
N VAL A 58 -8.33 15.52 5.22
CA VAL A 58 -6.86 15.43 5.19
C VAL A 58 -6.26 15.63 6.58
N GLU A 59 -6.76 16.60 7.35
CA GLU A 59 -6.28 16.83 8.71
C GLU A 59 -6.66 15.67 9.66
N ASP A 60 -7.82 15.04 9.48
CA ASP A 60 -8.21 13.82 10.22
C ASP A 60 -7.26 12.65 9.92
N VAL A 61 -6.96 12.40 8.64
CA VAL A 61 -5.98 11.38 8.22
C VAL A 61 -4.59 11.70 8.79
N ARG A 62 -4.12 12.96 8.70
CA ARG A 62 -2.82 13.37 9.25
C ARG A 62 -2.71 13.14 10.76
N GLY A 63 -3.78 13.40 11.50
CA GLY A 63 -3.86 13.09 12.93
C GLY A 63 -3.75 11.59 13.24
N ALA A 64 -4.20 10.75 12.31
CA ALA A 64 -4.17 9.29 12.43
C ALA A 64 -2.84 8.64 12.01
N ILE A 65 -1.97 9.32 11.24
CA ILE A 65 -0.70 8.77 10.71
C ILE A 65 0.17 8.11 11.81
N LYS A 66 0.20 8.70 13.01
CA LYS A 66 1.01 8.17 14.13
C LYS A 66 0.37 6.98 14.86
N LYS A 67 -0.82 6.55 14.44
CA LYS A 67 -1.63 5.50 15.08
C LYS A 67 -2.11 4.51 14.01
N PRO A 68 -1.33 3.48 13.65
CA PRO A 68 -1.59 2.60 12.50
C PRO A 68 -3.01 2.02 12.46
N LYS A 69 -3.53 1.55 13.60
CA LYS A 69 -4.90 1.01 13.70
C LYS A 69 -5.99 2.05 13.43
N VAL A 70 -5.78 3.29 13.88
CA VAL A 70 -6.73 4.39 13.66
C VAL A 70 -6.64 4.84 12.21
N LEU A 71 -5.42 4.88 11.67
CA LEU A 71 -5.19 5.19 10.27
C LEU A 71 -5.96 4.20 9.40
N GLU A 72 -5.71 2.90 9.53
CA GLU A 72 -6.39 1.86 8.76
C GLU A 72 -7.91 2.01 8.77
N GLN A 73 -8.52 2.20 9.94
CA GLN A 73 -9.96 2.46 10.05
C GLN A 73 -10.40 3.69 9.25
N LYS A 74 -9.65 4.80 9.34
CA LYS A 74 -9.93 6.01 8.57
C LYS A 74 -9.78 5.80 7.07
N LEU A 75 -8.80 5.03 6.63
CA LEU A 75 -8.60 4.70 5.21
C LEU A 75 -9.81 3.91 4.69
N GLU A 76 -10.28 2.91 5.45
CA GLU A 76 -11.46 2.11 5.10
C GLU A 76 -12.74 2.95 5.08
N GLU A 77 -12.93 3.82 6.08
CA GLU A 77 -14.06 4.76 6.14
C GLU A 77 -14.09 5.66 4.90
N TYR A 78 -12.96 6.29 4.54
CA TYR A 78 -12.91 7.19 3.39
C TYR A 78 -13.00 6.47 2.05
N ALA A 79 -12.40 5.29 1.92
CA ALA A 79 -12.54 4.46 0.74
C ALA A 79 -14.00 4.08 0.46
N ALA A 80 -14.82 3.91 1.52
CA ALA A 80 -16.26 3.66 1.40
C ALA A 80 -17.06 4.93 1.07
N LEU A 81 -16.64 6.10 1.58
CA LEU A 81 -17.37 7.35 1.42
C LEU A 81 -17.06 8.10 0.12
N VAL A 82 -15.85 7.95 -0.43
CA VAL A 82 -15.41 8.63 -1.65
C VAL A 82 -15.57 7.68 -2.85
N PRO A 83 -16.52 7.94 -3.77
CA PRO A 83 -16.74 7.08 -4.92
C PRO A 83 -15.47 6.94 -5.78
N GLY A 84 -15.09 5.71 -6.09
CA GLY A 84 -13.95 5.41 -6.96
C GLY A 84 -12.57 5.47 -6.29
N LEU A 85 -12.47 5.97 -5.05
CA LEU A 85 -11.18 6.05 -4.34
C LEU A 85 -10.54 4.68 -4.12
N ALA A 86 -11.33 3.67 -3.74
CA ALA A 86 -10.83 2.30 -3.58
C ALA A 86 -10.25 1.74 -4.90
N ILE A 87 -10.92 2.03 -6.03
CA ILE A 87 -10.48 1.60 -7.36
C ILE A 87 -9.18 2.33 -7.74
N ASP A 88 -9.08 3.63 -7.49
CA ASP A 88 -7.87 4.40 -7.77
C ASP A 88 -6.66 3.88 -6.98
N ILE A 89 -6.87 3.59 -5.68
CA ILE A 89 -5.83 3.01 -4.81
C ILE A 89 -5.39 1.66 -5.37
N GLU A 90 -6.34 0.77 -5.66
CA GLU A 90 -6.08 -0.56 -6.20
C GLU A 90 -5.33 -0.48 -7.54
N ASP A 91 -5.77 0.35 -8.47
CA ASP A 91 -5.14 0.51 -9.79
C ASP A 91 -3.73 1.09 -9.68
N ARG A 92 -3.48 1.99 -8.72
CA ARG A 92 -2.16 2.57 -8.50
C ARG A 92 -1.21 1.55 -7.89
N LEU A 93 -1.66 0.79 -6.89
CA LEU A 93 -0.89 -0.30 -6.29
C LEU A 93 -0.57 -1.41 -7.28
N LYS A 94 -1.54 -1.85 -8.10
CA LYS A 94 -1.33 -2.86 -9.15
C LYS A 94 -0.31 -2.43 -10.18
N ARG A 95 -0.36 -1.15 -10.62
CA ARG A 95 0.64 -0.58 -11.53
C ARG A 95 2.03 -0.60 -10.92
N GLU A 96 2.14 -0.24 -9.64
CA GLU A 96 3.42 -0.26 -8.92
C GLU A 96 3.97 -1.67 -8.77
N VAL A 97 3.15 -2.65 -8.36
CA VAL A 97 3.55 -4.07 -8.30
C VAL A 97 4.08 -4.54 -9.65
N LYS A 98 3.41 -4.21 -10.75
CA LYS A 98 3.89 -4.55 -12.11
C LYS A 98 5.26 -3.91 -12.42
N ALA A 99 5.47 -2.66 -12.02
CA ALA A 99 6.76 -1.98 -12.21
C ALA A 99 7.87 -2.62 -11.37
N LEU A 100 7.62 -2.89 -10.09
CA LEU A 100 8.57 -3.52 -9.16
C LEU A 100 8.98 -4.93 -9.59
N LYS A 101 8.01 -5.72 -10.09
CA LYS A 101 8.28 -7.04 -10.68
C LYS A 101 9.15 -6.95 -11.93
N SER A 102 8.91 -5.93 -12.77
CA SER A 102 9.69 -5.71 -13.98
C SER A 102 11.14 -5.31 -13.65
N LEU A 103 11.35 -4.48 -12.62
CA LEU A 103 12.68 -4.12 -12.12
C LEU A 103 13.45 -5.34 -11.60
N GLY A 104 12.78 -6.24 -10.88
CA GLY A 104 13.39 -7.50 -10.43
C GLY A 104 13.68 -8.48 -11.56
N SER A 105 12.95 -8.42 -12.68
CA SER A 105 13.11 -9.35 -13.80
C SER A 105 14.26 -9.00 -14.77
N VAL A 106 14.88 -7.83 -14.60
CA VAL A 106 15.97 -7.31 -15.46
C VAL A 106 17.37 -7.49 -14.81
N ALA A 107 17.44 -8.07 -13.60
CA ALA A 107 18.69 -8.46 -12.94
C ALA A 107 18.96 -9.96 -13.08
#